data_AF-A0A5E8VP98-F1
#
_entry.id   AF-A0A5E8VP98-F1
#
_cell.length_a   1.000
_cell.length_b   1.000
_cell.length_c   1.000
_cell.angle_alpha   90.00
_cell.angle_beta   90.00
_cell.angle_gamma   90.00
#
_symmetry.space_group_name_H-M   'P 1'
#
loop_
_entity.id
_entity.type
_entity.pdbx_description
1 polymer ?
#
loop_
_entity_poly.entity_id
_entity_poly.type
_entity_poly.pdbx_seq_one_letter_code
_entity_poly.pdbx_strand_id
1 'polypeptide(L)'
;MSDKPEFHPPELGSVNVAPRKARPMHADEHWASQPWYEAPRGDLSVAEVYTYTDAMSYDPGDEVVFRSSATAKAWRLQIYRDGLEPEMVHEVDALDGVFAATPSDAYRNGCNWPVAHRWTLPPDLRSGFYRVVSSCERANGARFIQHHFFVVRPTEKTRRAKILMILPTGTWTAYNDFGGANHYFGVEGPDRDEPSPVLSLQRPWTRGVVWLPPGAPRICADPAPEMGDAPRYQMKEWAFSNGFGQYYAAAGWAQYDRHFVLWAQKEGYALDMITQTDLHYRPELLDAYPCVTIIGHDEYWTWEMREAMERYVEGGGRLARFGANFLWQIRLEDDGKRQVCYKFKAIHKDPIVGTDRARLMTSAWEDRNIRWPGASTVGVNGAHGLYASWGGFAPNGQRGFTVYRPEHWAFAGTGLHYADIFGDKQHIFAYEVDGLDYTFRNGLPFPVPVEGQPETIQILAMAPAVLAEDEPQGEGFRYYVRSSDHEGLVECITGEVTPHGLARYKYGSGMMVHMTRGKGEVLTAATCEWVMGLKRGDPFTQRITRNILDRFTAPRSA
;
A
#
# COMPACT_ATOMS: atom_id res chain seq x y z
N MET A 1 31.60 -7.75 21.90
CA MET A 1 30.27 -8.37 22.11
C MET A 1 29.40 -7.25 22.64
N SER A 2 28.40 -6.79 21.88
CA SER A 2 27.57 -5.66 22.34
C SER A 2 26.53 -6.17 23.33
N ASP A 3 26.52 -5.64 24.54
CA ASP A 3 25.50 -5.86 25.60
C ASP A 3 24.13 -5.24 25.24
N LYS A 4 23.71 -5.33 23.97
CA LYS A 4 22.36 -4.90 23.59
C LYS A 4 21.38 -5.97 24.08
N PRO A 5 20.37 -5.61 24.89
CA PRO A 5 19.33 -6.55 25.29
C PRO A 5 18.65 -7.15 24.06
N GLU A 6 18.36 -8.45 24.11
CA GLU A 6 17.67 -9.16 23.03
C GLU A 6 16.26 -8.56 22.84
N PHE A 7 15.90 -8.22 21.59
CA PHE A 7 14.55 -7.76 21.28
C PHE A 7 13.58 -8.93 21.40
N HIS A 8 12.65 -8.87 22.36
CA HIS A 8 11.57 -9.84 22.49
C HIS A 8 10.31 -9.32 21.79
N PRO A 9 9.86 -9.93 20.67
CA PRO A 9 8.67 -9.48 19.96
C PRO A 9 7.43 -9.62 20.87
N PRO A 10 6.61 -8.56 21.03
CA PRO A 10 5.44 -8.62 21.88
C PRO A 10 4.40 -9.63 21.38
N GLU A 11 4.45 -10.01 20.10
CA GLU A 11 3.49 -10.90 19.45
C GLU A 11 3.73 -12.40 19.70
N LEU A 12 4.76 -12.78 20.45
CA LEU A 12 5.03 -14.19 20.77
C LEU A 12 3.99 -14.78 21.75
N GLY A 13 3.61 -16.04 21.53
CA GLY A 13 2.70 -16.78 22.40
C GLY A 13 1.22 -16.71 21.99
N SER A 14 0.32 -17.01 22.93
CA SER A 14 -1.14 -17.04 22.67
C SER A 14 -1.72 -15.61 22.65
N VAL A 15 -1.89 -15.07 21.44
CA VAL A 15 -2.34 -13.70 21.21
C VAL A 15 -3.65 -13.66 20.41
N ASN A 16 -4.56 -12.77 20.79
CA ASN A 16 -5.87 -12.53 20.17
C ASN A 16 -6.79 -13.75 20.07
N VAL A 17 -6.51 -14.82 20.83
CA VAL A 17 -7.33 -16.03 20.83
C VAL A 17 -8.62 -15.82 21.62
N ALA A 18 -9.76 -16.07 20.95
CA ALA A 18 -11.07 -16.07 21.56
C ALA A 18 -11.45 -17.49 22.05
N PRO A 19 -12.37 -17.64 23.02
CA PRO A 19 -12.96 -18.94 23.34
C PRO A 19 -13.68 -19.54 22.12
N ARG A 20 -13.58 -20.87 21.93
CA ARG A 20 -14.28 -21.59 20.86
C ARG A 20 -15.80 -21.58 21.11
N LYS A 21 -16.59 -21.27 20.07
CA LYS A 21 -18.06 -21.35 20.07
C LYS A 21 -18.55 -22.09 18.82
N ALA A 22 -19.49 -23.01 18.99
CA ALA A 22 -20.15 -23.68 17.86
C ALA A 22 -21.28 -22.80 17.30
N ARG A 23 -21.40 -22.73 15.97
CA ARG A 23 -22.50 -22.08 15.25
C ARG A 23 -22.88 -22.91 14.02
N PRO A 24 -24.15 -22.89 13.57
CA PRO A 24 -24.48 -23.43 12.26
C PRO A 24 -23.70 -22.69 11.16
N MET A 25 -23.35 -23.42 10.10
CA MET A 25 -22.79 -22.87 8.87
C MET A 25 -23.72 -23.27 7.72
N HIS A 26 -23.93 -22.37 6.78
CA HIS A 26 -24.73 -22.64 5.57
C HIS A 26 -23.81 -22.86 4.36
N ALA A 27 -24.30 -23.61 3.36
CA ALA A 27 -23.47 -24.08 2.23
C ALA A 27 -22.99 -22.95 1.30
N ASP A 28 -23.61 -21.77 1.40
CA ASP A 28 -23.30 -20.54 0.68
C ASP A 28 -22.48 -19.55 1.51
N GLU A 29 -22.11 -19.89 2.74
CA GLU A 29 -21.23 -19.06 3.57
C GLU A 29 -19.77 -19.34 3.27
N HIS A 30 -19.09 -18.34 2.72
CA HIS A 30 -17.66 -18.35 2.47
C HIS A 30 -17.10 -16.93 2.65
N TRP A 31 -15.77 -16.82 2.69
CA TRP A 31 -15.10 -15.54 2.91
C TRP A 31 -15.53 -14.45 1.92
N ALA A 32 -15.90 -14.82 0.68
CA ALA A 32 -16.33 -13.87 -0.34
C ALA A 32 -17.83 -13.51 -0.28
N SER A 33 -18.70 -14.33 0.33
CA SER A 33 -20.14 -14.01 0.49
C SER A 33 -20.45 -13.25 1.79
N GLN A 34 -19.50 -13.22 2.72
CA GLN A 34 -19.60 -12.49 3.98
C GLN A 34 -18.34 -11.63 4.21
N PRO A 35 -18.24 -10.46 3.56
CA PRO A 35 -17.20 -9.50 3.89
C PRO A 35 -17.19 -9.22 5.39
N TRP A 36 -15.99 -9.13 5.97
CA TRP A 36 -15.80 -8.92 7.40
C TRP A 36 -14.86 -7.76 7.63
N TYR A 37 -15.00 -7.11 8.77
CA TYR A 37 -14.13 -6.02 9.20
C TYR A 37 -13.75 -6.18 10.66
N GLU A 38 -12.67 -5.52 11.07
CA GLU A 38 -12.29 -5.47 12.47
C GLU A 38 -13.07 -4.39 13.24
N ALA A 39 -13.57 -4.75 14.43
CA ALA A 39 -14.15 -3.81 15.39
C ALA A 39 -13.99 -4.35 16.82
N PRO A 40 -13.98 -3.48 17.85
CA PRO A 40 -13.99 -3.92 19.24
C PRO A 40 -15.27 -4.69 19.55
N ARG A 41 -15.21 -5.70 20.43
CA ARG A 41 -16.38 -6.55 20.73
C ARG A 41 -17.49 -5.80 21.47
N GLY A 42 -17.13 -4.76 22.23
CA GLY A 42 -18.05 -4.06 23.12
C GLY A 42 -18.49 -4.87 24.35
N ASP A 43 -18.00 -6.10 24.51
CA ASP A 43 -18.26 -6.96 25.67
C ASP A 43 -17.30 -6.61 26.81
N LEU A 44 -17.81 -5.94 27.85
CA LEU A 44 -17.04 -5.52 29.02
C LEU A 44 -16.43 -6.69 29.82
N SER A 45 -16.90 -7.93 29.60
CA SER A 45 -16.33 -9.12 30.25
C SER A 45 -15.06 -9.62 29.57
N VAL A 46 -14.76 -9.17 28.36
CA VAL A 46 -13.61 -9.60 27.56
C VAL A 46 -12.62 -8.44 27.44
N ALA A 47 -11.45 -8.58 28.07
CA ALA A 47 -10.39 -7.58 28.02
C ALA A 47 -9.83 -7.38 26.60
N GLU A 48 -9.90 -6.14 26.13
CA GLU A 48 -9.41 -5.63 24.84
C GLU A 48 -8.94 -4.17 25.00
N VAL A 49 -8.07 -3.72 24.09
CA VAL A 49 -7.66 -2.32 23.96
C VAL A 49 -7.33 -1.98 22.51
N TYR A 50 -7.98 -0.95 21.99
CA TYR A 50 -7.68 -0.40 20.67
C TYR A 50 -7.19 1.03 20.80
N THR A 51 -6.19 1.39 20.02
CA THR A 51 -5.54 2.71 20.08
C THR A 51 -5.34 3.29 18.69
N TYR A 52 -5.49 4.61 18.58
CA TYR A 52 -5.06 5.40 17.43
C TYR A 52 -4.48 6.75 17.91
N THR A 53 -3.85 7.48 17.01
CA THR A 53 -3.27 8.81 17.27
C THR A 53 -3.99 9.90 16.50
N ASP A 54 -3.86 11.15 16.92
CA ASP A 54 -4.55 12.30 16.31
C ASP A 54 -4.00 12.73 14.94
N ALA A 55 -2.75 12.35 14.63
CA ALA A 55 -2.14 12.39 13.32
C ALA A 55 -1.31 11.11 13.05
N MET A 56 -0.93 10.88 11.78
CA MET A 56 -0.05 9.77 11.37
C MET A 56 1.44 10.15 11.40
N SER A 57 1.77 11.44 11.49
CA SER A 57 3.14 11.94 11.31
C SER A 57 3.40 13.18 12.17
N TYR A 58 4.61 13.27 12.72
CA TYR A 58 5.00 14.28 13.72
C TYR A 58 6.44 14.75 13.49
N ASP A 59 6.73 16.00 13.84
CA ASP A 59 8.11 16.46 14.00
C ASP A 59 8.68 16.00 15.36
N PRO A 60 9.99 15.74 15.46
CA PRO A 60 10.66 15.59 16.76
C PRO A 60 10.35 16.78 17.67
N GLY A 61 9.95 16.53 18.92
CA GLY A 61 9.48 17.56 19.85
C GLY A 61 7.96 17.76 19.89
N ASP A 62 7.21 17.28 18.90
CA ASP A 62 5.74 17.33 18.92
C ASP A 62 5.16 16.42 20.02
N GLU A 63 3.94 16.72 20.47
CA GLU A 63 3.17 15.83 21.35
C GLU A 63 2.32 14.88 20.50
N VAL A 64 2.48 13.58 20.73
CA VAL A 64 1.59 12.54 20.20
C VAL A 64 0.46 12.28 21.19
N VAL A 65 -0.78 12.37 20.71
CA VAL A 65 -1.98 12.13 21.54
C VAL A 65 -2.57 10.76 21.20
N PHE A 66 -2.51 9.83 22.16
CA PHE A 66 -3.08 8.49 22.03
C PHE A 66 -4.52 8.48 22.52
N ARG A 67 -5.43 8.02 21.66
CA ARG A 67 -6.85 7.84 21.97
C ARG A 67 -7.18 6.36 21.94
N SER A 68 -7.87 5.90 22.98
CA SER A 68 -8.11 4.47 23.16
C SER A 68 -9.49 4.19 23.71
N SER A 69 -10.00 3.01 23.37
CA SER A 69 -11.10 2.36 24.07
C SER A 69 -10.63 1.01 24.57
N ALA A 70 -10.82 0.77 25.86
CA ALA A 70 -10.39 -0.44 26.52
C ALA A 70 -11.48 -1.00 27.44
N THR A 71 -11.79 -2.28 27.28
CA THR A 71 -12.58 -3.06 28.25
C THR A 71 -11.68 -3.69 29.32
N ALA A 72 -10.39 -3.83 29.04
CA ALA A 72 -9.39 -4.20 30.04
C ALA A 72 -9.33 -3.15 31.15
N LYS A 73 -9.14 -3.54 32.41
CA LYS A 73 -8.99 -2.58 33.53
C LYS A 73 -7.69 -1.79 33.46
N ALA A 74 -6.62 -2.44 33.00
CA ALA A 74 -5.32 -1.86 32.76
C ALA A 74 -4.71 -2.52 31.52
N TRP A 75 -3.82 -1.78 30.85
CA TRP A 75 -3.18 -2.23 29.62
C TRP A 75 -1.81 -1.57 29.45
N ARG A 76 -0.95 -2.18 28.62
CA ARG A 76 0.43 -1.74 28.37
C ARG A 76 0.55 -1.09 26.99
N LEU A 77 1.31 -0.01 26.92
CA LEU A 77 1.66 0.70 25.68
C LEU A 77 3.18 0.60 25.46
N GLN A 78 3.61 0.09 24.31
CA GLN A 78 5.02 0.04 23.91
C GLN A 78 5.19 0.67 22.54
N ILE A 79 6.26 1.45 22.35
CA ILE A 79 6.55 2.11 21.08
C ILE A 79 7.96 1.76 20.64
N TYR A 80 8.06 1.25 19.42
CA TYR A 80 9.32 0.83 18.82
C TYR A 80 9.58 1.60 17.53
N ARG A 81 10.79 2.13 17.35
CA ARG A 81 11.27 2.48 16.01
C ARG A 81 11.53 1.16 15.26
N ASP A 82 10.70 0.84 14.28
CA ASP A 82 10.80 -0.43 13.55
C ASP A 82 11.88 -0.34 12.46
N GLY A 83 12.49 -1.49 12.17
CA GLY A 83 13.64 -1.60 11.28
C GLY A 83 14.38 -2.92 11.46
N LEU A 84 15.60 -3.00 10.93
CA LEU A 84 16.48 -4.16 11.02
C LEU A 84 16.85 -4.48 12.48
N GLU A 85 17.09 -3.43 13.25
CA GLU A 85 17.26 -3.48 14.71
C GLU A 85 16.14 -2.63 15.35
N PRO A 86 14.99 -3.23 15.70
CA PRO A 86 13.93 -2.51 16.39
C PRO A 86 14.40 -1.95 17.74
N GLU A 87 14.06 -0.70 18.02
CA GLU A 87 14.46 0.00 19.24
C GLU A 87 13.22 0.44 20.03
N MET A 88 13.09 0.00 21.29
CA MET A 88 12.03 0.49 22.17
C MET A 88 12.37 1.90 22.65
N VAL A 89 11.50 2.86 22.33
CA VAL A 89 11.74 4.30 22.60
C VAL A 89 10.82 4.87 23.66
N HIS A 90 9.70 4.19 23.94
CA HIS A 90 8.74 4.60 24.96
C HIS A 90 7.94 3.40 25.45
N GLU A 91 7.61 3.43 26.74
CA GLU A 91 6.85 2.38 27.40
C GLU A 91 6.01 2.96 28.55
N VAL A 92 4.78 2.45 28.67
CA VAL A 92 3.95 2.62 29.86
C VAL A 92 3.39 1.25 30.24
N ASP A 93 3.81 0.74 31.40
CA ASP A 93 3.48 -0.61 31.84
C ASP A 93 1.99 -0.80 32.17
N ALA A 94 1.35 0.22 32.72
CA ALA A 94 -0.05 0.19 33.11
C ALA A 94 -0.72 1.54 32.90
N LEU A 95 -1.55 1.62 31.86
CA LEU A 95 -2.52 2.68 31.63
C LEU A 95 -3.90 2.20 32.10
N ASP A 96 -4.66 3.09 32.73
CA ASP A 96 -6.04 2.81 33.11
C ASP A 96 -6.90 2.58 31.85
N GLY A 97 -7.71 1.53 31.90
CA GLY A 97 -8.64 1.23 30.83
C GLY A 97 -9.94 2.02 30.97
N VAL A 98 -10.28 2.75 29.91
CA VAL A 98 -11.54 3.48 29.79
C VAL A 98 -12.31 2.94 28.60
N PHE A 99 -13.48 2.38 28.85
CA PHE A 99 -14.35 1.93 27.78
C PHE A 99 -15.09 3.13 27.16
N ALA A 100 -14.97 3.26 25.84
CA ALA A 100 -15.79 4.14 25.02
C ALA A 100 -16.38 3.33 23.86
N ALA A 101 -17.71 3.36 23.71
CA ALA A 101 -18.37 2.65 22.63
C ALA A 101 -17.87 3.15 21.26
N THR A 102 -17.69 2.24 20.31
CA THR A 102 -17.29 2.60 18.94
C THR A 102 -18.52 3.07 18.18
N PRO A 103 -18.55 4.29 17.63
CA PRO A 103 -19.63 4.72 16.75
C PRO A 103 -19.81 3.79 15.55
N SER A 104 -21.04 3.55 15.11
CA SER A 104 -21.34 2.67 13.97
C SER A 104 -20.82 3.20 12.62
N ASP A 105 -20.47 4.49 12.58
CA ASP A 105 -19.93 5.24 11.46
C ASP A 105 -18.48 5.69 11.71
N ALA A 106 -17.77 5.03 12.64
CA ALA A 106 -16.39 5.37 12.99
C ALA A 106 -15.44 5.34 11.78
N TYR A 107 -15.72 4.51 10.78
CA TYR A 107 -14.98 4.48 9.52
C TYR A 107 -15.00 5.84 8.79
N ARG A 108 -16.07 6.63 8.94
CA ARG A 108 -16.32 7.90 8.25
C ARG A 108 -16.07 9.12 9.15
N ASN A 109 -16.47 9.05 10.41
CA ASN A 109 -16.47 10.17 11.35
C ASN A 109 -15.45 10.03 12.49
N GLY A 110 -14.69 8.94 12.51
CA GLY A 110 -13.72 8.64 13.56
C GLY A 110 -14.35 8.07 14.82
N CYS A 111 -13.52 7.52 15.69
CA CYS A 111 -13.96 6.87 16.92
C CYS A 111 -14.33 7.85 18.04
N ASN A 112 -13.76 9.06 18.03
CA ASN A 112 -13.93 10.09 19.07
C ASN A 112 -13.66 9.58 20.51
N TRP A 113 -12.74 8.61 20.64
CA TRP A 113 -12.40 8.04 21.93
C TRP A 113 -11.64 9.04 22.82
N PRO A 114 -11.73 8.88 24.16
CA PRO A 114 -11.00 9.74 25.10
C PRO A 114 -9.50 9.62 24.90
N VAL A 115 -8.78 10.66 25.29
CA VAL A 115 -7.32 10.60 25.37
C VAL A 115 -6.93 9.68 26.50
N ALA A 116 -6.11 8.67 26.20
CA ALA A 116 -5.62 7.72 27.18
C ALA A 116 -4.16 8.00 27.57
N HIS A 117 -3.36 8.56 26.66
CA HIS A 117 -1.96 8.88 26.93
C HIS A 117 -1.46 10.04 26.06
N ARG A 118 -0.44 10.75 26.53
CA ARG A 118 0.28 11.80 25.80
C ARG A 118 1.78 11.57 25.91
N TRP A 119 2.49 11.78 24.81
CA TRP A 119 3.94 11.68 24.82
C TRP A 119 4.57 12.77 23.96
N THR A 120 5.38 13.63 24.58
CA THR A 120 6.24 14.57 23.86
C THR A 120 7.44 13.82 23.31
N LEU A 121 7.57 13.82 21.98
CA LEU A 121 8.68 13.16 21.30
C LEU A 121 10.00 13.83 21.68
N PRO A 122 11.08 13.07 21.94
CA PRO A 122 12.40 13.66 22.09
C PRO A 122 12.77 14.55 20.89
N PRO A 123 13.40 15.71 21.11
CA PRO A 123 13.70 16.67 20.04
C PRO A 123 14.76 16.18 19.04
N ASP A 124 15.50 15.12 19.39
CA ASP A 124 16.50 14.45 18.57
C ASP A 124 16.02 13.09 18.04
N LEU A 125 14.74 12.75 18.25
CA LEU A 125 14.18 11.48 17.81
C LEU A 125 14.34 11.32 16.29
N ARG A 126 14.88 10.16 15.89
CA ARG A 126 15.25 9.90 14.49
C ARG A 126 14.02 9.75 13.61
N SER A 127 14.12 10.14 12.34
CA SER A 127 13.06 9.83 11.39
C SER A 127 12.87 8.32 11.24
N GLY A 128 11.63 7.90 11.00
CA GLY A 128 11.30 6.50 10.74
C GLY A 128 9.85 6.14 11.07
N PHE A 129 9.56 4.85 10.92
CA PHE A 129 8.28 4.24 11.26
C PHE A 129 8.28 3.81 12.73
N TYR A 130 7.34 4.31 13.52
CA TYR A 130 7.20 3.98 14.93
C TYR A 130 5.96 3.12 15.13
N ARG A 131 6.20 1.85 15.45
CA ARG A 131 5.16 0.87 15.73
C ARG A 131 4.71 1.00 17.18
N VAL A 132 3.42 1.17 17.35
CA VAL A 132 2.73 1.27 18.64
C VAL A 132 2.06 -0.06 18.92
N VAL A 133 2.32 -0.63 20.09
CA VAL A 133 1.76 -1.92 20.53
C VAL A 133 0.96 -1.68 21.80
N SER A 134 -0.36 -1.88 21.70
CA SER A 134 -1.27 -1.86 22.85
C SER A 134 -1.58 -3.30 23.25
N SER A 135 -1.42 -3.67 24.52
CA SER A 135 -1.69 -5.05 24.95
C SER A 135 -2.32 -5.15 26.33
N CYS A 136 -3.14 -6.18 26.54
CA CYS A 136 -3.70 -6.51 27.84
C CYS A 136 -3.84 -8.03 28.01
N GLU A 137 -3.86 -8.49 29.26
CA GLU A 137 -4.10 -9.90 29.56
C GLU A 137 -5.60 -10.23 29.56
N ARG A 138 -5.94 -11.45 29.16
CA ARG A 138 -7.30 -12.00 29.25
C ARG A 138 -7.38 -13.05 30.35
N ALA A 139 -8.58 -13.25 30.87
CA ALA A 139 -8.84 -14.23 31.94
C ALA A 139 -8.46 -15.68 31.58
N ASN A 140 -8.39 -16.00 30.28
CA ASN A 140 -7.97 -17.31 29.79
C ASN A 140 -6.43 -17.46 29.64
N GLY A 141 -5.65 -16.49 30.12
CA GLY A 141 -4.19 -16.47 30.02
C GLY A 141 -3.64 -16.07 28.64
N ALA A 142 -4.50 -15.85 27.65
CA ALA A 142 -4.07 -15.26 26.37
C ALA A 142 -3.89 -13.74 26.53
N ARG A 143 -3.16 -13.12 25.59
CA ARG A 143 -3.05 -11.66 25.50
C ARG A 143 -3.91 -11.13 24.37
N PHE A 144 -4.47 -9.95 24.55
CA PHE A 144 -4.95 -9.14 23.42
C PHE A 144 -3.83 -8.18 23.01
N ILE A 145 -3.60 -8.05 21.71
CA ILE A 145 -2.60 -7.15 21.14
C ILE A 145 -3.20 -6.45 19.93
N GLN A 146 -3.04 -5.13 19.89
CA GLN A 146 -3.37 -4.29 18.76
C GLN A 146 -2.14 -3.46 18.35
N HIS A 147 -2.02 -3.24 17.04
CA HIS A 147 -0.93 -2.47 16.45
C HIS A 147 -1.45 -1.18 15.84
N HIS A 148 -0.77 -0.09 16.15
CA HIS A 148 -0.93 1.21 15.52
C HIS A 148 0.44 1.73 15.06
N PHE A 149 0.49 2.86 14.37
CA PHE A 149 1.77 3.47 14.02
C PHE A 149 1.67 5.00 13.99
N PHE A 150 2.84 5.62 14.08
CA PHE A 150 3.04 6.96 13.55
C PHE A 150 4.42 7.05 12.91
N VAL A 151 4.66 8.11 12.14
CA VAL A 151 5.94 8.43 11.51
C VAL A 151 6.55 9.62 12.21
N VAL A 152 7.86 9.59 12.42
CA VAL A 152 8.62 10.78 12.79
C VAL A 152 9.30 11.30 11.53
N ARG A 153 9.02 12.55 11.19
CA ARG A 153 9.54 13.21 9.99
C ARG A 153 10.99 13.64 10.20
N PRO A 154 11.79 13.73 9.13
CA PRO A 154 13.08 14.38 9.21
C PRO A 154 12.93 15.89 9.35
N THR A 155 13.78 16.51 10.17
CA THR A 155 13.98 17.96 10.22
C THR A 155 15.39 18.29 9.76
N GLU A 156 15.73 19.57 9.60
CA GLU A 156 17.12 19.97 9.32
C GLU A 156 18.11 19.40 10.35
N LYS A 157 17.69 19.30 11.62
CA LYS A 157 18.51 18.78 12.73
C LYS A 157 18.58 17.26 12.78
N THR A 158 17.52 16.56 12.35
CA THR A 158 17.41 15.08 12.49
C THR A 158 17.59 14.31 11.19
N ARG A 159 17.57 14.97 10.03
CA ARG A 159 17.85 14.36 8.72
C ARG A 159 19.23 13.71 8.70
N ARG A 160 19.32 12.47 8.26
CA ARG A 160 20.58 11.72 8.15
C ARG A 160 20.72 10.98 6.82
N ALA A 161 19.63 10.83 6.07
CA ALA A 161 19.61 10.04 4.85
C ALA A 161 19.76 10.90 3.58
N LYS A 162 20.16 10.23 2.49
CA LYS A 162 20.06 10.76 1.12
C LYS A 162 18.79 10.30 0.39
N ILE A 163 18.05 9.39 1.01
CA ILE A 163 16.83 8.79 0.45
C ILE A 163 15.69 9.16 1.36
N LEU A 164 14.66 9.79 0.78
CA LEU A 164 13.38 10.03 1.43
C LEU A 164 12.37 9.00 0.94
N MET A 165 11.86 8.18 1.87
CA MET A 165 10.82 7.21 1.58
C MET A 165 9.44 7.82 1.88
N ILE A 166 8.55 7.81 0.89
CA ILE A 166 7.15 8.21 1.07
C ILE A 166 6.32 6.94 1.31
N LEU A 167 5.66 6.88 2.46
CA LEU A 167 4.77 5.78 2.80
C LEU A 167 3.40 6.00 2.15
N PRO A 168 2.82 5.00 1.46
CA PRO A 168 1.55 5.13 0.74
C PRO A 168 0.33 5.06 1.68
N THR A 169 0.28 5.99 2.64
CA THR A 169 -0.73 6.02 3.71
C THR A 169 -2.16 6.27 3.21
N GLY A 170 -2.33 6.90 2.04
CA GLY A 170 -3.64 7.05 1.40
C GLY A 170 -4.20 5.71 0.93
N THR A 171 -3.33 4.85 0.39
CA THR A 171 -3.67 3.46 0.05
C THR A 171 -3.97 2.66 1.31
N TRP A 172 -3.15 2.77 2.35
CA TRP A 172 -3.43 2.07 3.61
C TRP A 172 -4.80 2.47 4.16
N THR A 173 -5.15 3.76 4.09
CA THR A 173 -6.46 4.29 4.51
C THR A 173 -7.60 3.69 3.70
N ALA A 174 -7.44 3.62 2.37
CA ALA A 174 -8.44 3.07 1.45
C ALA A 174 -8.76 1.59 1.71
N TYR A 175 -7.78 0.85 2.24
CA TYR A 175 -7.91 -0.57 2.59
C TYR A 175 -8.21 -0.83 4.07
N ASN A 176 -8.17 0.19 4.93
CA ASN A 176 -8.47 0.03 6.36
C ASN A 176 -9.98 -0.18 6.59
N ASP A 177 -10.35 -1.43 6.85
CA ASP A 177 -11.74 -1.84 7.10
C ASP A 177 -12.22 -1.58 8.53
N PHE A 178 -11.34 -1.13 9.44
CA PHE A 178 -11.68 -0.96 10.85
C PHE A 178 -12.94 -0.10 11.03
N GLY A 179 -13.89 -0.61 11.82
CA GLY A 179 -15.10 0.10 12.20
C GLY A 179 -16.23 0.05 11.18
N GLY A 180 -16.09 -0.66 10.05
CA GLY A 180 -17.23 -1.10 9.24
C GLY A 180 -17.12 -0.91 7.74
N ALA A 181 -16.27 -0.01 7.25
CA ALA A 181 -16.15 0.25 5.82
C ALA A 181 -14.77 0.77 5.42
N ASN A 182 -14.47 0.60 4.13
CA ASN A 182 -13.35 1.18 3.42
C ASN A 182 -13.79 1.58 1.99
N HIS A 183 -12.85 1.87 1.06
CA HIS A 183 -13.20 2.28 -0.30
C HIS A 183 -13.63 1.11 -1.24
N TYR A 184 -13.56 -0.15 -0.78
CA TYR A 184 -13.84 -1.35 -1.58
C TYR A 184 -15.08 -2.11 -1.12
N PHE A 185 -15.35 -2.13 0.18
CA PHE A 185 -16.59 -2.67 0.74
C PHE A 185 -16.95 -1.94 2.03
N GLY A 186 -18.16 -2.17 2.53
CA GLY A 186 -18.53 -1.66 3.83
C GLY A 186 -19.97 -1.93 4.18
N VAL A 187 -20.41 -1.26 5.25
CA VAL A 187 -21.75 -1.31 5.80
C VAL A 187 -22.60 -0.08 5.45
N GLU A 188 -22.25 0.63 4.38
CA GLU A 188 -23.09 1.70 3.84
C GLU A 188 -24.27 1.17 3.03
N GLY A 189 -25.20 2.06 2.70
CA GLY A 189 -26.43 1.71 2.01
C GLY A 189 -27.49 1.12 2.94
N PRO A 190 -28.74 0.98 2.46
CA PRO A 190 -29.84 0.41 3.24
C PRO A 190 -29.58 -1.06 3.61
N ASP A 191 -28.87 -1.80 2.75
CA ASP A 191 -28.60 -3.23 2.89
C ASP A 191 -27.25 -3.52 3.58
N ARG A 192 -26.48 -2.47 3.92
CA ARG A 192 -25.18 -2.54 4.61
C ARG A 192 -24.13 -3.36 3.87
N ASP A 193 -24.04 -3.14 2.56
CA ASP A 193 -23.15 -3.83 1.63
C ASP A 193 -22.37 -2.87 0.71
N GLU A 194 -22.48 -1.55 0.92
CA GLU A 194 -21.79 -0.56 0.11
C GLU A 194 -20.47 -0.06 0.75
N PRO A 195 -19.43 0.22 -0.05
CA PRO A 195 -18.23 0.90 0.41
C PRO A 195 -18.51 2.35 0.80
N SER A 196 -17.61 2.94 1.57
CA SER A 196 -17.67 4.37 1.89
C SER A 196 -16.72 5.19 1.01
N PRO A 197 -17.20 6.25 0.34
CA PRO A 197 -16.33 7.18 -0.36
C PRO A 197 -15.60 8.14 0.58
N VAL A 198 -15.92 8.14 1.89
CA VAL A 198 -15.36 9.07 2.86
C VAL A 198 -14.83 8.30 4.06
N LEU A 199 -13.53 8.40 4.31
CA LEU A 199 -12.86 7.68 5.39
C LEU A 199 -12.19 8.64 6.36
N SER A 200 -12.31 8.35 7.65
CA SER A 200 -11.61 9.05 8.72
C SER A 200 -10.28 8.36 9.02
N LEU A 201 -9.27 9.18 9.33
CA LEU A 201 -8.00 8.74 9.90
C LEU A 201 -8.03 8.66 11.43
N GLN A 202 -9.08 9.17 12.07
CA GLN A 202 -9.24 9.17 13.52
C GLN A 202 -9.84 7.84 14.01
N ARG A 203 -9.25 6.72 13.57
CA ARG A 203 -9.63 5.36 13.92
C ARG A 203 -8.41 4.43 13.93
N PRO A 204 -8.46 3.31 14.66
CA PRO A 204 -7.45 2.27 14.60
C PRO A 204 -7.20 1.71 13.19
N TRP A 205 -6.03 1.09 13.01
CA TRP A 205 -5.72 0.28 11.84
C TRP A 205 -6.17 -1.17 12.05
N THR A 206 -6.78 -1.74 11.03
CA THR A 206 -7.11 -3.16 11.01
C THR A 206 -5.85 -4.02 11.08
N ARG A 207 -5.97 -5.17 11.75
CA ARG A 207 -4.88 -6.09 12.03
C ARG A 207 -4.30 -6.63 10.73
N GLY A 208 -2.98 -6.55 10.62
CA GLY A 208 -2.23 -6.98 9.45
C GLY A 208 -1.63 -5.84 8.62
N VAL A 209 -2.14 -4.60 8.75
CA VAL A 209 -1.54 -3.43 8.08
C VAL A 209 -0.15 -3.11 8.65
N VAL A 210 -0.04 -3.09 9.98
CA VAL A 210 1.20 -2.69 10.69
C VAL A 210 2.10 -3.87 11.02
N TRP A 211 1.53 -5.05 11.28
CA TRP A 211 2.32 -6.24 11.62
C TRP A 211 1.68 -7.53 11.12
N LEU A 212 2.53 -8.47 10.67
CA LEU A 212 2.16 -9.82 10.24
C LEU A 212 3.12 -10.85 10.83
N PRO A 213 2.63 -12.05 11.18
CA PRO A 213 3.51 -13.16 11.54
C PRO A 213 4.27 -13.66 10.32
N PRO A 214 5.47 -14.25 10.51
CA PRO A 214 6.15 -14.99 9.45
C PRO A 214 5.23 -16.05 8.83
N GLY A 215 5.24 -16.14 7.50
CA GLY A 215 4.42 -17.11 6.76
C GLY A 215 2.98 -16.66 6.45
N ALA A 216 2.56 -15.46 6.86
CA ALA A 216 1.31 -14.88 6.37
C ALA A 216 1.29 -14.85 4.82
N PRO A 217 0.24 -15.38 4.17
CA PRO A 217 0.18 -15.45 2.71
C PRO A 217 0.22 -14.08 2.02
N ARG A 218 0.66 -14.08 0.77
CA ARG A 218 0.64 -12.90 -0.11
C ARG A 218 -0.47 -13.07 -1.15
N ILE A 219 -0.71 -12.03 -1.95
CA ILE A 219 -1.73 -12.09 -2.99
C ILE A 219 -1.29 -12.97 -4.16
N CYS A 220 -0.01 -12.99 -4.51
CA CYS A 220 0.51 -13.88 -5.55
C CYS A 220 0.13 -15.34 -5.31
N ALA A 221 -0.27 -16.04 -6.37
CA ALA A 221 -0.56 -17.47 -6.36
C ALA A 221 0.69 -18.28 -6.00
N ASP A 222 0.74 -18.76 -4.75
CA ASP A 222 1.88 -19.51 -4.19
C ASP A 222 1.37 -20.62 -3.25
N PRO A 223 1.48 -21.92 -3.58
CA PRO A 223 2.16 -22.47 -4.75
C PRO A 223 1.43 -22.15 -6.07
N ALA A 224 2.10 -22.45 -7.19
CA ALA A 224 1.47 -22.35 -8.49
C ALA A 224 0.28 -23.33 -8.61
N PRO A 225 -0.84 -22.90 -9.23
CA PRO A 225 -1.96 -23.80 -9.48
C PRO A 225 -1.58 -24.90 -10.47
N GLU A 226 -2.11 -26.10 -10.24
CA GLU A 226 -2.03 -27.21 -11.18
C GLU A 226 -3.06 -27.08 -12.31
N MET A 227 -2.95 -27.96 -13.31
CA MET A 227 -3.87 -27.96 -14.45
C MET A 227 -5.30 -28.27 -13.98
N GLY A 228 -6.20 -27.30 -14.15
CA GLY A 228 -7.61 -27.44 -13.82
C GLY A 228 -7.96 -27.11 -12.36
N ASP A 229 -6.99 -26.62 -11.57
CA ASP A 229 -7.26 -26.15 -10.21
C ASP A 229 -8.27 -25.00 -10.20
N ALA A 230 -9.14 -25.01 -9.20
CA ALA A 230 -9.97 -23.85 -8.89
C ALA A 230 -9.08 -22.68 -8.43
N PRO A 231 -9.35 -21.44 -8.90
CA PRO A 231 -8.69 -20.26 -8.36
C PRO A 231 -8.83 -20.16 -6.85
N ARG A 232 -7.75 -19.74 -6.17
CA ARG A 232 -7.71 -19.58 -4.72
C ARG A 232 -7.23 -18.20 -4.32
N TYR A 233 -7.65 -17.78 -3.13
CA TYR A 233 -7.34 -16.48 -2.55
C TYR A 233 -6.83 -16.70 -1.13
N GLN A 234 -5.67 -17.35 -1.03
CA GLN A 234 -5.11 -17.85 0.22
C GLN A 234 -4.99 -16.78 1.30
N MET A 235 -4.65 -15.55 0.91
CA MET A 235 -4.60 -14.41 1.83
C MET A 235 -5.95 -14.16 2.50
N LYS A 236 -7.07 -14.16 1.75
CA LYS A 236 -8.42 -13.96 2.29
C LYS A 236 -8.83 -15.14 3.17
N GLU A 237 -8.61 -16.37 2.69
CA GLU A 237 -8.90 -17.60 3.41
C GLU A 237 -8.16 -17.65 4.76
N TRP A 238 -6.88 -17.28 4.75
CA TRP A 238 -6.04 -17.23 5.93
C TRP A 238 -6.46 -16.10 6.88
N ALA A 239 -6.75 -14.90 6.37
CA ALA A 239 -7.21 -13.79 7.21
C ALA A 239 -8.51 -14.11 7.92
N PHE A 240 -9.49 -14.65 7.19
CA PHE A 240 -10.78 -15.07 7.74
C PHE A 240 -10.58 -16.09 8.88
N SER A 241 -9.70 -17.06 8.68
CA SER A 241 -9.44 -18.13 9.64
C SER A 241 -8.62 -17.68 10.85
N ASN A 242 -7.77 -16.65 10.72
CA ASN A 242 -6.82 -16.21 11.76
C ASN A 242 -7.20 -14.87 12.42
N GLY A 243 -8.32 -14.27 12.02
CA GLY A 243 -8.81 -13.00 12.56
C GLY A 243 -7.92 -11.82 12.20
N PHE A 244 -7.59 -11.67 10.91
CA PHE A 244 -6.91 -10.50 10.34
C PHE A 244 -7.86 -9.71 9.45
N GLY A 245 -7.53 -8.44 9.20
CA GLY A 245 -8.28 -7.57 8.31
C GLY A 245 -8.36 -8.16 6.90
N GLN A 246 -9.48 -7.94 6.23
CA GLN A 246 -9.79 -8.58 4.95
C GLN A 246 -8.77 -8.20 3.86
N TYR A 247 -8.12 -7.05 4.00
CA TYR A 247 -7.19 -6.48 3.02
C TYR A 247 -5.75 -6.37 3.52
N TYR A 248 -5.36 -7.11 4.56
CA TYR A 248 -3.99 -7.02 5.09
C TYR A 248 -2.90 -7.26 4.04
N ALA A 249 -3.18 -8.08 3.03
CA ALA A 249 -2.22 -8.45 2.01
C ALA A 249 -2.20 -7.48 0.82
N ALA A 250 -3.14 -6.54 0.75
CA ALA A 250 -3.27 -5.57 -0.33
C ALA A 250 -2.50 -4.28 -0.05
N ALA A 251 -2.28 -3.92 1.21
CA ALA A 251 -1.60 -2.70 1.59
C ALA A 251 -1.00 -2.80 3.00
N GLY A 252 -0.05 -1.93 3.30
CA GLY A 252 0.46 -1.73 4.66
C GLY A 252 1.95 -2.00 4.83
N TRP A 253 2.48 -1.40 5.90
CA TRP A 253 3.87 -1.52 6.31
C TRP A 253 4.36 -2.97 6.37
N ALA A 254 3.58 -3.86 7.00
CA ALA A 254 3.98 -5.25 7.21
C ALA A 254 4.14 -6.05 5.91
N GLN A 255 3.32 -5.71 4.91
CA GLN A 255 3.22 -6.45 3.67
C GLN A 255 4.26 -5.99 2.65
N TYR A 256 4.59 -4.70 2.59
CA TYR A 256 5.43 -4.13 1.54
C TYR A 256 6.63 -3.37 2.10
N ASP A 257 6.40 -2.18 2.62
CA ASP A 257 7.41 -1.17 2.96
C ASP A 257 8.50 -1.71 3.90
N ARG A 258 8.11 -2.47 4.92
CA ARG A 258 9.03 -3.03 5.91
C ARG A 258 10.09 -3.91 5.24
N HIS A 259 9.73 -4.68 4.22
CA HIS A 259 10.68 -5.57 3.53
C HIS A 259 11.78 -4.77 2.81
N PHE A 260 11.43 -3.66 2.16
CA PHE A 260 12.42 -2.76 1.58
C PHE A 260 13.31 -2.12 2.64
N VAL A 261 12.73 -1.64 3.75
CA VAL A 261 13.49 -0.99 4.83
C VAL A 261 14.50 -1.94 5.46
N LEU A 262 14.12 -3.18 5.73
CA LEU A 262 15.02 -4.21 6.26
C LEU A 262 16.18 -4.48 5.30
N TRP A 263 15.88 -4.63 4.01
CA TRP A 263 16.90 -4.83 2.99
C TRP A 263 17.83 -3.62 2.86
N ALA A 264 17.27 -2.42 2.73
CA ALA A 264 18.02 -1.17 2.57
C ALA A 264 19.00 -0.94 3.73
N GLN A 265 18.54 -1.13 4.97
CA GLN A 265 19.39 -1.00 6.15
C GLN A 265 20.50 -2.06 6.19
N LYS A 266 20.20 -3.30 5.80
CA LYS A 266 21.19 -4.38 5.69
C LYS A 266 22.27 -4.08 4.65
N GLU A 267 21.90 -3.43 3.55
CA GLU A 267 22.81 -3.00 2.48
C GLU A 267 23.52 -1.67 2.78
N GLY A 268 23.22 -1.01 3.92
CA GLY A 268 23.85 0.23 4.35
C GLY A 268 23.20 1.52 3.84
N TYR A 269 22.01 1.44 3.23
CA TYR A 269 21.24 2.62 2.87
C TYR A 269 20.47 3.16 4.08
N ALA A 270 20.75 4.41 4.44
CA ALA A 270 19.96 5.16 5.41
C ALA A 270 18.70 5.75 4.73
N LEU A 271 17.58 5.71 5.44
CA LEU A 271 16.28 6.20 4.98
C LEU A 271 15.70 7.18 6.01
N ASP A 272 15.24 8.33 5.53
CA ASP A 272 14.28 9.17 6.26
C ASP A 272 12.88 8.91 5.68
N MET A 273 11.82 9.11 6.46
CA MET A 273 10.46 8.70 6.10
C MET A 273 9.45 9.83 6.29
N ILE A 274 8.51 9.94 5.37
CA ILE A 274 7.33 10.80 5.46
C ILE A 274 6.07 10.04 5.04
N THR A 275 4.91 10.53 5.46
CA THR A 275 3.61 10.04 4.98
C THR A 275 3.16 10.79 3.73
N GLN A 276 2.17 10.28 3.00
CA GLN A 276 1.55 11.05 1.91
C GLN A 276 0.90 12.34 2.41
N THR A 277 0.32 12.35 3.62
CA THR A 277 -0.21 13.58 4.24
C THR A 277 0.88 14.65 4.38
N ASP A 278 2.10 14.27 4.74
CA ASP A 278 3.23 15.20 4.76
C ASP A 278 3.58 15.71 3.37
N LEU A 279 3.60 14.83 2.36
CA LEU A 279 3.83 15.26 0.97
C LEU A 279 2.79 16.29 0.50
N HIS A 280 1.53 16.11 0.87
CA HIS A 280 0.44 17.04 0.51
C HIS A 280 0.63 18.42 1.17
N TYR A 281 0.90 18.46 2.48
CA TYR A 281 0.94 19.72 3.23
C TYR A 281 2.34 20.36 3.34
N ARG A 282 3.41 19.59 3.09
CA ARG A 282 4.82 19.98 3.25
C ARG A 282 5.69 19.47 2.08
N PRO A 283 5.35 19.81 0.83
CA PRO A 283 6.06 19.30 -0.34
C PRO A 283 7.53 19.75 -0.42
N GLU A 284 7.91 20.82 0.28
CA GLU A 284 9.30 21.29 0.40
C GLU A 284 10.24 20.26 1.07
N LEU A 285 9.68 19.26 1.77
CA LEU A 285 10.47 18.14 2.32
C LEU A 285 11.22 17.37 1.23
N LEU A 286 10.73 17.37 -0.02
CA LEU A 286 11.39 16.70 -1.14
C LEU A 286 12.72 17.37 -1.53
N ASP A 287 12.81 18.70 -1.42
CA ASP A 287 13.95 19.51 -1.89
C ASP A 287 15.25 19.18 -1.17
N ALA A 288 15.12 18.60 0.03
CA ALA A 288 16.21 18.17 0.89
C ALA A 288 16.91 16.88 0.42
N TYR A 289 16.39 16.18 -0.59
CA TYR A 289 16.85 14.83 -0.95
C TYR A 289 17.15 14.69 -2.44
N PRO A 290 18.26 14.03 -2.81
CA PRO A 290 18.54 13.69 -4.21
C PRO A 290 17.69 12.52 -4.73
N CYS A 291 17.19 11.66 -3.83
CA CYS A 291 16.44 10.46 -4.18
C CYS A 291 15.20 10.33 -3.29
N VAL A 292 14.07 10.06 -3.94
CA VAL A 292 12.81 9.72 -3.30
C VAL A 292 12.43 8.29 -3.69
N THR A 293 11.92 7.51 -2.74
CA THR A 293 11.45 6.13 -2.97
C THR A 293 10.01 5.93 -2.55
N ILE A 294 9.28 5.13 -3.31
CA ILE A 294 7.92 4.67 -3.00
C ILE A 294 7.88 3.16 -3.23
N ILE A 295 7.29 2.40 -2.30
CA ILE A 295 7.44 0.95 -2.23
C ILE A 295 6.07 0.26 -2.22
N GLY A 296 5.94 -0.83 -2.97
CA GLY A 296 4.78 -1.71 -2.92
C GLY A 296 3.56 -1.11 -3.60
N HIS A 297 2.58 -0.70 -2.81
CA HIS A 297 1.27 -0.34 -3.34
C HIS A 297 0.89 1.12 -3.00
N ASP A 298 1.02 2.02 -3.98
CA ASP A 298 0.82 3.46 -3.87
C ASP A 298 -0.30 3.98 -4.80
N GLU A 299 -1.48 3.40 -4.67
CA GLU A 299 -2.62 3.67 -5.54
C GLU A 299 -3.35 5.00 -5.36
N TYR A 300 -3.40 5.56 -4.15
CA TYR A 300 -4.23 6.75 -3.87
C TYR A 300 -3.37 8.01 -3.68
N TRP A 301 -3.60 9.01 -4.52
CA TRP A 301 -2.82 10.26 -4.55
C TRP A 301 -3.73 11.49 -4.63
N THR A 302 -3.35 12.58 -3.96
CA THR A 302 -4.01 13.88 -4.21
C THR A 302 -3.41 14.58 -5.42
N TRP A 303 -4.13 15.55 -5.97
CA TRP A 303 -3.62 16.42 -7.03
C TRP A 303 -2.32 17.11 -6.59
N GLU A 304 -2.32 17.66 -5.38
CA GLU A 304 -1.20 18.42 -4.80
C GLU A 304 0.05 17.55 -4.62
N MET A 305 -0.11 16.28 -4.22
CA MET A 305 1.00 15.33 -4.12
C MET A 305 1.65 15.07 -5.50
N ARG A 306 0.84 14.95 -6.56
CA ARG A 306 1.35 14.76 -7.92
C ARG A 306 2.08 16.00 -8.44
N GLU A 307 1.53 17.19 -8.20
CA GLU A 307 2.21 18.45 -8.56
C GLU A 307 3.55 18.59 -7.85
N ALA A 308 3.61 18.22 -6.56
CA ALA A 308 4.83 18.22 -5.78
C ALA A 308 5.88 17.26 -6.36
N MET A 309 5.48 16.04 -6.72
CA MET A 309 6.38 15.05 -7.30
C MET A 309 6.90 15.48 -8.67
N GLU A 310 6.02 15.96 -9.55
CA GLU A 310 6.44 16.43 -10.89
C GLU A 310 7.39 17.62 -10.79
N ARG A 311 7.10 18.60 -9.91
CA ARG A 311 8.00 19.73 -9.65
C ARG A 311 9.36 19.28 -9.12
N TYR A 312 9.38 18.34 -8.17
CA TYR A 312 10.61 17.78 -7.62
C TYR A 312 11.47 17.16 -8.73
N VAL A 313 10.89 16.30 -9.56
CA VAL A 313 11.61 15.67 -10.68
C VAL A 313 12.07 16.71 -11.69
N GLU A 314 11.20 17.64 -12.11
CA GLU A 314 11.56 18.72 -13.05
C GLU A 314 12.73 19.57 -12.54
N GLY A 315 12.77 19.85 -11.24
CA GLY A 315 13.84 20.57 -10.55
C GLY A 315 15.17 19.79 -10.48
N GLY A 316 15.15 18.49 -10.73
CA GLY A 316 16.33 17.63 -10.69
C GLY A 316 16.28 16.51 -9.65
N GLY A 317 15.16 16.37 -8.96
CA GLY A 317 14.88 15.22 -8.13
C GLY A 317 14.90 13.91 -8.91
N ARG A 318 15.16 12.81 -8.21
CA ARG A 318 15.13 11.46 -8.79
C ARG A 318 14.15 10.59 -8.02
N LEU A 319 13.24 9.93 -8.73
CA LEU A 319 12.22 9.06 -8.15
C LEU A 319 12.50 7.60 -8.50
N ALA A 320 12.78 6.78 -7.49
CA ALA A 320 12.88 5.33 -7.60
C ALA A 320 11.61 4.69 -7.03
N ARG A 321 10.67 4.34 -7.91
CA ARG A 321 9.39 3.74 -7.53
C ARG A 321 9.46 2.22 -7.68
N PHE A 322 9.48 1.51 -6.56
CA PHE A 322 9.42 0.05 -6.47
C PHE A 322 8.01 -0.39 -6.07
N GLY A 323 7.01 0.11 -6.79
CA GLY A 323 5.59 -0.14 -6.55
C GLY A 323 4.73 -0.09 -7.81
N ALA A 324 3.43 -0.30 -7.65
CA ALA A 324 2.43 -0.31 -8.73
C ALA A 324 1.03 0.19 -8.30
N ASN A 325 0.11 0.12 -9.26
CA ASN A 325 -1.29 0.56 -9.23
C ASN A 325 -1.45 2.07 -9.14
N PHE A 326 -0.68 2.86 -9.89
CA PHE A 326 -0.81 4.32 -9.84
C PHE A 326 -2.11 4.76 -10.53
N LEU A 327 -3.21 4.89 -9.77
CA LEU A 327 -4.55 4.95 -10.36
C LEU A 327 -5.48 6.03 -9.79
N TRP A 328 -5.70 6.11 -8.47
CA TRP A 328 -6.79 6.92 -7.92
C TRP A 328 -6.36 8.33 -7.54
N GLN A 329 -7.14 9.31 -8.02
CA GLN A 329 -7.17 10.64 -7.44
C GLN A 329 -8.04 10.65 -6.17
N ILE A 330 -7.49 11.18 -5.09
CA ILE A 330 -8.17 11.44 -3.81
C ILE A 330 -8.17 12.92 -3.46
N ARG A 331 -9.03 13.27 -2.50
CA ARG A 331 -8.91 14.52 -1.75
C ARG A 331 -8.62 14.23 -0.28
N LEU A 332 -7.76 15.06 0.30
CA LEU A 332 -7.59 15.15 1.74
C LEU A 332 -8.33 16.39 2.24
N GLU A 333 -9.18 16.20 3.24
CA GLU A 333 -10.03 17.22 3.85
C GLU A 333 -9.81 17.24 5.38
N ASP A 334 -10.29 18.29 6.05
CA ASP A 334 -10.16 18.48 7.50
C ASP A 334 -8.71 18.33 8.00
N ASP A 335 -7.77 19.06 7.37
CA ASP A 335 -6.32 18.99 7.64
C ASP A 335 -5.76 17.56 7.53
N GLY A 336 -6.26 16.83 6.54
CA GLY A 336 -5.85 15.46 6.23
C GLY A 336 -6.52 14.39 7.08
N LYS A 337 -7.43 14.75 8.01
CA LYS A 337 -8.14 13.76 8.85
C LYS A 337 -9.21 12.99 8.10
N ARG A 338 -9.64 13.48 6.93
CA ARG A 338 -10.63 12.84 6.06
C ARG A 338 -10.03 12.59 4.67
N GLN A 339 -10.19 11.36 4.18
CA GLN A 339 -9.89 10.99 2.80
C GLN A 339 -11.19 10.77 2.03
N VAL A 340 -11.28 11.35 0.84
CA VAL A 340 -12.46 11.23 -0.05
C VAL A 340 -12.06 10.61 -1.38
N CYS A 341 -12.79 9.56 -1.79
CA CYS A 341 -12.66 8.93 -3.09
C CYS A 341 -13.98 8.28 -3.54
N TYR A 342 -14.56 8.79 -4.63
CA TYR A 342 -15.80 8.23 -5.20
C TYR A 342 -15.53 7.16 -6.28
N LYS A 343 -14.27 6.96 -6.67
CA LYS A 343 -13.81 5.96 -7.65
C LYS A 343 -14.62 6.04 -8.95
N PHE A 344 -15.00 4.91 -9.52
CA PHE A 344 -15.82 4.84 -10.75
C PHE A 344 -17.17 5.58 -10.65
N LYS A 345 -17.70 5.80 -9.44
CA LYS A 345 -18.97 6.54 -9.25
C LYS A 345 -18.78 8.06 -9.27
N ALA A 346 -17.54 8.57 -9.37
CA ALA A 346 -17.23 9.99 -9.15
C ALA A 346 -18.00 10.94 -10.07
N ILE A 347 -18.07 10.66 -11.38
CA ILE A 347 -18.78 11.53 -12.33
C ILE A 347 -20.27 11.71 -12.00
N HIS A 348 -20.86 10.76 -11.26
CA HIS A 348 -22.27 10.78 -10.88
C HIS A 348 -22.54 11.18 -9.43
N LYS A 349 -21.54 11.03 -8.54
CA LYS A 349 -21.74 11.11 -7.08
C LYS A 349 -20.81 12.09 -6.38
N ASP A 350 -19.71 12.47 -7.00
CA ASP A 350 -18.76 13.40 -6.38
C ASP A 350 -19.33 14.84 -6.43
N PRO A 351 -19.59 15.47 -5.28
CA PRO A 351 -20.33 16.75 -5.22
C PRO A 351 -19.61 17.93 -5.88
N ILE A 352 -18.33 17.78 -6.24
CA ILE A 352 -17.57 18.83 -6.93
C ILE A 352 -17.69 18.76 -8.45
N VAL A 353 -18.31 17.72 -9.01
CA VAL A 353 -18.58 17.64 -10.44
C VAL A 353 -19.46 18.82 -10.86
N GLY A 354 -19.08 19.49 -11.96
CA GLY A 354 -19.78 20.68 -12.45
C GLY A 354 -19.47 21.98 -11.70
N THR A 355 -18.57 21.94 -10.71
CA THR A 355 -18.05 23.14 -10.04
C THR A 355 -16.73 23.60 -10.66
N ASP A 356 -16.22 24.76 -10.23
CA ASP A 356 -14.87 25.26 -10.57
C ASP A 356 -13.74 24.35 -10.06
N ARG A 357 -14.06 23.45 -9.11
CA ARG A 357 -13.14 22.45 -8.56
C ARG A 357 -13.18 21.10 -9.28
N ALA A 358 -13.90 20.97 -10.40
CA ALA A 358 -14.10 19.67 -11.08
C ALA A 358 -12.81 18.90 -11.42
N ARG A 359 -11.67 19.59 -11.62
CA ARG A 359 -10.35 18.94 -11.78
C ARG A 359 -9.91 18.09 -10.58
N LEU A 360 -10.50 18.34 -9.40
CA LEU A 360 -10.24 17.62 -8.17
C LEU A 360 -11.15 16.38 -7.99
N MET A 361 -11.93 16.02 -9.02
CA MET A 361 -12.82 14.86 -9.01
C MET A 361 -12.03 13.60 -8.62
N THR A 362 -12.61 12.78 -7.76
CA THR A 362 -11.89 11.64 -7.17
C THR A 362 -12.14 10.35 -7.94
N SER A 363 -11.71 10.36 -9.19
CA SER A 363 -11.77 9.24 -10.14
C SER A 363 -10.36 8.74 -10.48
N ALA A 364 -10.24 7.82 -11.43
CA ALA A 364 -8.95 7.38 -11.95
C ALA A 364 -8.22 8.54 -12.65
N TRP A 365 -6.89 8.60 -12.58
CA TRP A 365 -6.09 9.63 -13.26
C TRP A 365 -6.29 9.65 -14.79
N GLU A 366 -6.57 8.49 -15.35
CA GLU A 366 -6.88 8.25 -16.76
C GLU A 366 -8.33 8.61 -17.13
N ASP A 367 -9.16 9.02 -16.17
CA ASP A 367 -10.52 9.48 -16.44
C ASP A 367 -10.49 10.66 -17.42
N ARG A 368 -11.32 10.57 -18.46
CA ARG A 368 -11.41 11.57 -19.54
C ARG A 368 -11.76 12.98 -19.07
N ASN A 369 -12.27 13.13 -17.85
CA ASN A 369 -12.61 14.42 -17.25
C ASN A 369 -11.46 15.01 -16.42
N ILE A 370 -10.47 14.19 -16.01
CA ILE A 370 -9.29 14.62 -15.26
C ILE A 370 -8.13 14.94 -16.22
N ARG A 371 -7.89 14.07 -17.21
CA ARG A 371 -6.88 14.25 -18.29
C ARG A 371 -5.46 14.51 -17.77
N TRP A 372 -5.06 13.81 -16.73
CA TRP A 372 -3.68 13.86 -16.22
C TRP A 372 -3.15 12.43 -16.05
N PRO A 373 -2.68 11.78 -17.13
CA PRO A 373 -2.32 10.37 -17.08
C PRO A 373 -1.20 10.11 -16.07
N GLY A 374 -1.28 9.01 -15.31
CA GLY A 374 -0.26 8.63 -14.33
C GLY A 374 1.16 8.56 -14.92
N ALA A 375 1.24 8.21 -16.21
CA ALA A 375 2.49 8.15 -16.96
C ALA A 375 3.26 9.48 -17.02
N SER A 376 2.59 10.63 -16.84
CA SER A 376 3.29 11.92 -16.74
C SER A 376 4.16 12.01 -15.49
N THR A 377 3.74 11.38 -14.39
CA THR A 377 4.39 11.46 -13.08
C THR A 377 5.35 10.29 -12.87
N VAL A 378 4.91 9.05 -13.15
CA VAL A 378 5.66 7.83 -12.83
C VAL A 378 6.03 6.98 -14.05
N GLY A 379 5.76 7.45 -15.27
CA GLY A 379 6.15 6.79 -16.52
C GLY A 379 5.24 5.62 -16.96
N VAL A 380 4.30 5.20 -16.12
CA VAL A 380 3.31 4.13 -16.36
C VAL A 380 2.00 4.47 -15.62
N ASN A 381 0.93 3.68 -15.81
CA ASN A 381 -0.31 3.80 -15.03
C ASN A 381 -1.03 2.46 -14.78
N GLY A 382 -2.03 2.50 -13.90
CA GLY A 382 -2.84 1.32 -13.54
C GLY A 382 -3.92 0.94 -14.58
N ALA A 383 -3.99 1.60 -15.74
CA ALA A 383 -5.04 1.35 -16.73
C ALA A 383 -4.65 0.33 -17.82
N HIS A 384 -3.35 0.02 -17.98
CA HIS A 384 -2.83 -0.79 -19.08
C HIS A 384 -2.22 -2.12 -18.63
N GLY A 385 -2.99 -2.87 -17.83
CA GLY A 385 -2.64 -4.21 -17.34
C GLY A 385 -2.40 -4.19 -15.85
N LEU A 386 -3.48 -4.17 -15.08
CA LEU A 386 -3.49 -4.00 -13.62
C LEU A 386 -3.12 -5.28 -12.89
N TYR A 387 -3.65 -6.44 -13.26
CA TYR A 387 -3.53 -7.66 -12.46
C TYR A 387 -2.64 -8.74 -13.07
N ALA A 388 -1.88 -9.42 -12.22
CA ALA A 388 -1.07 -10.57 -12.61
C ALA A 388 -0.87 -11.61 -11.49
N SER A 389 -0.77 -12.88 -11.88
CA SER A 389 -0.34 -14.00 -11.04
C SER A 389 -1.14 -14.20 -9.74
N TRP A 390 -2.46 -13.99 -9.73
CA TRP A 390 -3.33 -14.28 -8.58
C TRP A 390 -4.78 -14.54 -9.01
N GLY A 391 -5.56 -15.29 -8.21
CA GLY A 391 -6.96 -15.61 -8.56
C GLY A 391 -7.08 -16.18 -9.99
N GLY A 392 -8.05 -15.68 -10.77
CA GLY A 392 -8.15 -15.93 -12.22
C GLY A 392 -7.37 -14.93 -13.08
N PHE A 393 -6.57 -14.05 -12.50
CA PHE A 393 -5.74 -13.07 -13.21
C PHE A 393 -4.38 -13.64 -13.58
N ALA A 394 -4.32 -14.32 -14.73
CA ALA A 394 -3.10 -14.96 -15.25
C ALA A 394 -2.33 -15.75 -14.17
N PRO A 395 -2.96 -16.71 -13.45
CA PRO A 395 -2.36 -17.36 -12.28
C PRO A 395 -1.09 -18.17 -12.58
N ASN A 396 -0.94 -18.64 -13.82
CA ASN A 396 0.25 -19.31 -14.35
C ASN A 396 1.12 -18.38 -15.23
N GLY A 397 0.97 -17.06 -15.06
CA GLY A 397 1.74 -16.05 -15.78
C GLY A 397 3.22 -16.02 -15.40
N GLN A 398 3.95 -15.10 -16.03
CA GLN A 398 5.43 -15.08 -16.03
C GLN A 398 6.08 -14.82 -14.66
N ARG A 399 5.40 -14.18 -13.70
CA ARG A 399 5.86 -13.91 -12.32
C ARG A 399 7.20 -13.15 -12.16
N GLY A 400 7.84 -12.78 -13.26
CA GLY A 400 9.02 -11.94 -13.37
C GLY A 400 8.96 -11.13 -14.68
N PHE A 401 10.03 -10.40 -14.98
CA PHE A 401 10.07 -9.52 -16.15
C PHE A 401 10.95 -10.08 -17.27
N THR A 402 10.50 -9.96 -18.53
CA THR A 402 11.35 -10.15 -19.73
C THR A 402 12.15 -8.89 -19.99
N VAL A 403 13.47 -9.00 -20.13
CA VAL A 403 14.38 -7.87 -20.41
C VAL A 403 14.40 -7.53 -21.90
N TYR A 404 14.25 -6.26 -22.24
CA TYR A 404 14.33 -5.78 -23.63
C TYR A 404 15.50 -4.82 -23.90
N ARG A 405 16.04 -4.16 -22.86
CA ARG A 405 17.14 -3.19 -22.99
C ARG A 405 18.27 -3.49 -21.99
N PRO A 406 18.98 -4.63 -22.12
CA PRO A 406 19.97 -5.07 -21.14
C PRO A 406 21.18 -4.13 -21.01
N GLU A 407 21.45 -3.29 -22.01
CA GLU A 407 22.54 -2.30 -21.97
C GLU A 407 22.22 -1.08 -21.09
N HIS A 408 20.96 -0.92 -20.67
CA HIS A 408 20.57 0.16 -19.78
C HIS A 408 21.30 0.06 -18.44
N TRP A 409 21.74 1.20 -17.88
CA TRP A 409 22.57 1.25 -16.68
C TRP A 409 21.95 0.56 -15.46
N ALA A 410 20.61 0.47 -15.40
CA ALA A 410 19.90 -0.23 -14.33
C ALA A 410 20.27 -1.73 -14.26
N PHE A 411 20.63 -2.34 -15.39
CA PHE A 411 21.05 -3.74 -15.49
C PHE A 411 22.58 -3.93 -15.42
N ALA A 412 23.35 -2.88 -15.16
CA ALA A 412 24.81 -2.98 -15.13
C ALA A 412 25.30 -4.03 -14.10
N GLY A 413 26.10 -4.98 -14.58
CA GLY A 413 26.67 -6.05 -13.75
C GLY A 413 25.68 -7.14 -13.33
N THR A 414 24.49 -7.21 -13.92
CA THR A 414 23.56 -8.35 -13.71
C THR A 414 23.91 -9.54 -14.59
N GLY A 415 24.50 -9.28 -15.78
CA GLY A 415 24.69 -10.30 -16.82
C GLY A 415 23.39 -10.69 -17.54
N LEU A 416 22.29 -9.93 -17.35
CA LEU A 416 21.05 -10.15 -18.09
C LEU A 416 21.22 -9.76 -19.56
N HIS A 417 20.64 -10.56 -20.45
CA HIS A 417 20.61 -10.36 -21.88
C HIS A 417 19.19 -10.08 -22.38
N TYR A 418 19.07 -9.71 -23.66
CA TYR A 418 17.78 -9.53 -24.30
C TYR A 418 16.97 -10.85 -24.22
N ALA A 419 15.70 -10.73 -23.87
CA ALA A 419 14.74 -11.81 -23.62
C ALA A 419 14.99 -12.68 -22.37
N ASP A 420 16.01 -12.40 -21.54
CA ASP A 420 16.14 -13.07 -20.25
C ASP A 420 14.99 -12.68 -19.32
N ILE A 421 14.64 -13.61 -18.42
CA ILE A 421 13.62 -13.41 -17.39
C ILE A 421 14.31 -13.31 -16.03
N PHE A 422 13.93 -12.32 -15.22
CA PHE A 422 14.40 -12.21 -13.84
C PHE A 422 13.26 -12.06 -12.84
N GLY A 423 13.52 -12.55 -11.61
CA GLY A 423 12.61 -12.46 -10.46
C GLY A 423 11.40 -13.38 -10.49
N ASP A 424 11.24 -14.21 -11.53
CA ASP A 424 10.19 -15.21 -11.69
C ASP A 424 10.17 -16.20 -10.52
N LYS A 425 11.33 -16.69 -10.07
CA LYS A 425 11.45 -17.63 -8.95
C LYS A 425 11.07 -17.02 -7.59
N GLN A 426 11.04 -15.70 -7.49
CA GLN A 426 10.71 -14.95 -6.27
C GLN A 426 9.36 -14.26 -6.41
N HIS A 427 8.66 -14.47 -7.52
CA HIS A 427 7.33 -13.96 -7.80
C HIS A 427 7.25 -12.42 -7.71
N ILE A 428 8.21 -11.71 -8.29
CA ILE A 428 8.26 -10.25 -8.20
C ILE A 428 7.20 -9.55 -9.05
N PHE A 429 6.58 -10.25 -10.01
CA PHE A 429 5.53 -9.72 -10.89
C PHE A 429 4.18 -10.36 -10.55
N ALA A 430 3.46 -9.76 -9.61
CA ALA A 430 2.17 -10.27 -9.16
C ALA A 430 1.32 -9.19 -8.45
N TYR A 431 0.08 -9.58 -8.16
CA TYR A 431 -0.99 -8.73 -7.64
C TYR A 431 -1.30 -7.59 -8.61
N GLU A 432 -0.70 -6.42 -8.39
CA GLU A 432 -0.91 -5.25 -9.23
C GLU A 432 0.39 -4.79 -9.90
N VAL A 433 0.27 -4.38 -11.16
CA VAL A 433 1.34 -3.91 -12.03
C VAL A 433 0.86 -2.72 -12.85
N ASP A 434 1.79 -1.84 -13.26
CA ASP A 434 1.47 -0.66 -14.06
C ASP A 434 2.05 -0.77 -15.47
N GLY A 435 1.31 -0.27 -16.46
CA GLY A 435 1.63 -0.41 -17.87
C GLY A 435 1.42 0.85 -18.69
N LEU A 436 1.55 0.68 -20.00
CA LEU A 436 1.19 1.64 -21.04
C LEU A 436 0.59 0.87 -22.21
N ASP A 437 -0.11 1.57 -23.11
CA ASP A 437 -0.26 1.06 -24.47
C ASP A 437 1.10 1.11 -25.19
N TYR A 438 1.39 0.10 -26.00
CA TYR A 438 2.72 -0.09 -26.59
C TYR A 438 2.70 -0.81 -27.93
N THR A 439 3.77 -0.62 -28.70
CA THR A 439 4.01 -1.33 -29.96
C THR A 439 5.45 -1.83 -30.04
N PHE A 440 5.67 -2.87 -30.84
CA PHE A 440 7.00 -3.37 -31.13
C PHE A 440 7.57 -2.75 -32.41
N ARG A 441 8.80 -2.25 -32.33
CA ARG A 441 9.58 -1.86 -33.51
C ARG A 441 10.92 -2.58 -33.44
N ASN A 442 11.21 -3.40 -34.45
CA ASN A 442 12.48 -4.12 -34.55
C ASN A 442 12.80 -4.99 -33.32
N GLY A 443 11.78 -5.60 -32.71
CA GLY A 443 11.93 -6.44 -31.51
C GLY A 443 11.98 -5.69 -30.19
N LEU A 444 11.90 -4.35 -30.17
CA LEU A 444 11.88 -3.56 -28.93
C LEU A 444 10.50 -2.95 -28.67
N PRO A 445 10.04 -2.90 -27.41
CA PRO A 445 8.81 -2.24 -27.03
C PRO A 445 9.00 -0.72 -26.96
N PHE A 446 7.99 0.00 -27.45
CA PHE A 446 7.89 1.46 -27.40
C PHE A 446 6.48 1.86 -26.97
N PRO A 447 6.33 2.86 -26.10
CA PRO A 447 5.02 3.39 -25.77
C PRO A 447 4.30 3.93 -27.02
N VAL A 448 2.97 3.76 -27.06
CA VAL A 448 2.11 4.50 -27.98
C VAL A 448 1.98 5.93 -27.43
N PRO A 449 2.24 6.99 -28.24
CA PRO A 449 2.13 8.36 -27.76
C PRO A 449 0.71 8.72 -27.30
N VAL A 450 0.62 9.38 -26.14
CA VAL A 450 -0.62 9.92 -25.56
C VAL A 450 -0.33 11.34 -25.05
N GLU A 451 -1.33 12.23 -25.08
CA GLU A 451 -1.20 13.59 -24.55
C GLU A 451 -0.78 13.57 -23.07
N GLY A 452 0.20 14.41 -22.70
CA GLY A 452 0.74 14.50 -21.33
C GLY A 452 1.77 13.42 -20.97
N GLN A 453 1.94 12.39 -21.80
CA GLN A 453 2.95 11.35 -21.59
C GLN A 453 4.33 11.81 -22.11
N PRO A 454 5.41 11.76 -21.29
CA PRO A 454 6.75 12.10 -21.74
C PRO A 454 7.27 11.18 -22.86
N GLU A 455 7.80 11.79 -23.93
CA GLU A 455 8.41 11.05 -25.05
C GLU A 455 9.69 10.30 -24.68
N THR A 456 10.27 10.61 -23.51
CA THR A 456 11.54 10.05 -23.04
C THR A 456 11.38 8.69 -22.36
N ILE A 457 10.15 8.18 -22.20
CA ILE A 457 9.89 6.89 -21.57
C ILE A 457 10.52 5.75 -22.38
N GLN A 458 11.37 4.97 -21.72
CA GLN A 458 11.95 3.73 -22.21
C GLN A 458 11.37 2.55 -21.46
N ILE A 459 10.74 1.61 -22.18
CA ILE A 459 10.36 0.32 -21.63
C ILE A 459 11.62 -0.56 -21.58
N LEU A 460 12.03 -0.92 -20.37
CA LEU A 460 13.26 -1.66 -20.08
C LEU A 460 13.02 -3.17 -20.00
N ALA A 461 11.94 -3.55 -19.32
CA ALA A 461 11.51 -4.92 -19.13
C ALA A 461 9.98 -4.96 -18.94
N MET A 462 9.31 -6.04 -19.33
CA MET A 462 7.85 -6.14 -19.19
C MET A 462 7.36 -7.59 -19.12
N ALA A 463 6.14 -7.78 -18.64
CA ALA A 463 5.41 -9.05 -18.70
C ALA A 463 3.90 -8.82 -18.92
N PRO A 464 3.18 -9.74 -19.57
CA PRO A 464 1.74 -9.62 -19.78
C PRO A 464 0.94 -9.56 -18.48
N ALA A 465 -0.13 -8.78 -18.50
CA ALA A 465 -1.08 -8.60 -17.40
C ALA A 465 -2.51 -8.44 -17.94
N VAL A 466 -3.50 -8.51 -17.06
CA VAL A 466 -4.92 -8.46 -17.43
C VAL A 466 -5.70 -7.51 -16.52
N LEU A 467 -6.80 -6.95 -17.01
CA LEU A 467 -7.67 -6.05 -16.25
C LEU A 467 -8.93 -6.76 -15.73
N ALA A 468 -9.25 -7.93 -16.28
CA ALA A 468 -10.40 -8.74 -15.89
C ALA A 468 -9.98 -10.17 -15.57
N GLU A 469 -10.65 -10.75 -14.59
CA GLU A 469 -10.43 -12.12 -14.16
C GLU A 469 -10.90 -13.07 -15.26
N ASP A 470 -10.11 -14.11 -15.55
CA ASP A 470 -10.60 -15.18 -16.42
C ASP A 470 -11.51 -16.10 -15.61
N GLU A 471 -12.71 -16.39 -16.13
CA GLU A 471 -13.78 -17.08 -15.40
C GLU A 471 -14.21 -18.42 -16.06
N PRO A 472 -13.30 -19.39 -16.30
CA PRO A 472 -13.70 -20.72 -16.75
C PRO A 472 -14.70 -21.36 -15.78
N GLN A 473 -15.60 -22.19 -16.32
CA GLN A 473 -16.59 -22.90 -15.52
C GLN A 473 -16.01 -24.21 -15.00
N GLY A 474 -16.13 -24.44 -13.69
CA GLY A 474 -15.64 -25.64 -13.01
C GLY A 474 -16.37 -25.87 -11.70
N GLU A 475 -16.40 -27.11 -11.23
CA GLU A 475 -17.03 -27.44 -9.96
C GLU A 475 -16.31 -26.73 -8.80
N GLY A 476 -17.07 -25.98 -7.99
CA GLY A 476 -16.52 -25.25 -6.84
C GLY A 476 -15.78 -23.96 -7.17
N PHE A 477 -15.71 -23.54 -8.44
CA PHE A 477 -15.00 -22.31 -8.81
C PHE A 477 -15.73 -21.08 -8.24
N ARG A 478 -14.95 -20.15 -7.70
CA ARG A 478 -15.41 -18.90 -7.08
C ARG A 478 -14.43 -17.80 -7.46
N TYR A 479 -14.97 -16.69 -7.97
CA TYR A 479 -14.21 -15.53 -8.44
C TYR A 479 -14.46 -14.32 -7.55
N TYR A 480 -13.45 -13.47 -7.41
CA TYR A 480 -13.45 -12.35 -6.48
C TYR A 480 -13.74 -11.02 -7.16
N VAL A 481 -12.83 -10.54 -8.00
CA VAL A 481 -12.91 -9.20 -8.60
C VAL A 481 -13.68 -9.24 -9.93
N ARG A 482 -13.57 -10.35 -10.67
CA ARG A 482 -14.27 -10.55 -11.95
C ARG A 482 -13.93 -9.44 -12.95
N SER A 483 -14.94 -8.73 -13.46
CA SER A 483 -14.82 -7.63 -14.43
C SER A 483 -15.04 -6.23 -13.82
N SER A 484 -15.25 -6.12 -12.51
CA SER A 484 -15.72 -4.86 -11.89
C SER A 484 -14.78 -3.67 -12.16
N ASP A 485 -13.48 -3.82 -11.90
CA ASP A 485 -12.49 -2.77 -12.20
C ASP A 485 -12.32 -2.53 -13.70
N HIS A 486 -12.45 -3.57 -14.52
CA HIS A 486 -12.36 -3.45 -15.98
C HIS A 486 -13.50 -2.61 -16.56
N GLU A 487 -14.74 -2.89 -16.17
CA GLU A 487 -15.91 -2.12 -16.61
C GLU A 487 -15.82 -0.67 -16.14
N GLY A 488 -15.47 -0.45 -14.87
CA GLY A 488 -15.30 0.89 -14.31
C GLY A 488 -14.20 1.70 -15.02
N LEU A 489 -13.05 1.09 -15.31
CA LEU A 489 -11.97 1.78 -16.03
C LEU A 489 -12.34 2.11 -17.47
N VAL A 490 -13.03 1.18 -18.16
CA VAL A 490 -13.54 1.46 -19.51
C VAL A 490 -14.49 2.66 -19.46
N GLU A 491 -15.44 2.69 -18.54
CA GLU A 491 -16.36 3.82 -18.38
C GLU A 491 -15.63 5.14 -18.09
N CYS A 492 -14.65 5.15 -17.18
CA CYS A 492 -13.85 6.35 -16.89
C CYS A 492 -13.09 6.87 -18.13
N ILE A 493 -12.53 5.98 -18.93
CA ILE A 493 -11.65 6.34 -20.06
C ILE A 493 -12.47 6.72 -21.30
N THR A 494 -13.53 5.97 -21.62
CA THR A 494 -14.32 6.17 -22.85
C THR A 494 -15.58 7.00 -22.61
N GLY A 495 -16.11 6.97 -21.39
CA GLY A 495 -17.42 7.50 -21.01
C GLY A 495 -18.57 6.51 -21.14
N GLU A 496 -18.34 5.28 -21.61
CA GLU A 496 -19.36 4.24 -21.74
C GLU A 496 -18.78 2.82 -21.80
N VAL A 497 -19.48 1.85 -21.19
CA VAL A 497 -19.12 0.43 -21.27
C VAL A 497 -19.65 -0.17 -22.57
N THR A 498 -18.75 -0.41 -23.53
CA THR A 498 -19.09 -1.05 -24.81
C THR A 498 -18.29 -2.34 -25.02
N PRO A 499 -18.79 -3.31 -25.82
CA PRO A 499 -18.02 -4.52 -26.15
C PRO A 499 -16.65 -4.22 -26.77
N HIS A 500 -16.54 -3.16 -27.57
CA HIS A 500 -15.27 -2.72 -28.15
C HIS A 500 -14.31 -2.18 -27.08
N GLY A 501 -14.80 -1.34 -26.16
CA GLY A 501 -14.00 -0.85 -25.03
C GLY A 501 -13.50 -1.99 -24.15
N LEU A 502 -14.38 -2.92 -23.78
CA LEU A 502 -14.00 -4.10 -22.99
C LEU A 502 -12.96 -4.97 -23.70
N ALA A 503 -13.09 -5.19 -25.02
CA ALA A 503 -12.09 -5.94 -25.76
C ALA A 503 -10.73 -5.22 -25.80
N ARG A 504 -10.73 -3.89 -25.90
CA ARG A 504 -9.53 -3.06 -26.00
C ARG A 504 -8.73 -3.00 -24.70
N TYR A 505 -9.39 -2.91 -23.55
CA TYR A 505 -8.73 -2.69 -22.25
C TYR A 505 -8.58 -3.95 -21.40
N LYS A 506 -9.06 -5.11 -21.85
CA LYS A 506 -8.92 -6.36 -21.09
C LYS A 506 -7.47 -6.81 -20.91
N TYR A 507 -6.63 -6.65 -21.93
CA TYR A 507 -5.26 -7.17 -21.95
C TYR A 507 -4.25 -6.02 -21.92
N GLY A 508 -3.18 -6.20 -21.14
CA GLY A 508 -2.14 -5.19 -20.99
C GLY A 508 -0.82 -5.82 -20.58
N SER A 509 0.05 -5.04 -19.96
CA SER A 509 1.36 -5.50 -19.50
C SER A 509 1.89 -4.61 -18.40
N GLY A 510 2.53 -5.20 -17.40
CA GLY A 510 3.31 -4.45 -16.43
C GLY A 510 4.71 -4.15 -16.97
N MET A 511 5.24 -2.95 -16.73
CA MET A 511 6.46 -2.47 -17.39
C MET A 511 7.44 -1.78 -16.44
N MET A 512 8.65 -2.32 -16.34
CA MET A 512 9.76 -1.54 -15.78
C MET A 512 10.17 -0.46 -16.79
N VAL A 513 10.12 0.80 -16.38
CA VAL A 513 10.42 1.96 -17.24
C VAL A 513 11.45 2.89 -16.63
N HIS A 514 12.17 3.60 -17.50
CA HIS A 514 12.96 4.79 -17.15
C HIS A 514 12.50 5.97 -18.00
N MET A 515 12.42 7.16 -17.40
CA MET A 515 12.16 8.40 -18.13
C MET A 515 12.94 9.56 -17.53
N THR A 516 13.13 10.60 -18.34
CA THR A 516 13.67 11.89 -17.89
C THR A 516 12.61 12.96 -18.00
N ARG A 517 12.53 13.83 -16.99
CA ARG A 517 11.60 14.96 -16.98
C ARG A 517 12.28 16.19 -16.40
N GLY A 518 12.28 17.28 -17.16
CA GLY A 518 13.07 18.47 -16.84
C GLY A 518 14.53 18.10 -16.60
N LYS A 519 15.04 18.39 -15.40
CA LYS A 519 16.41 18.05 -15.02
C LYS A 519 16.54 16.68 -14.35
N GLY A 520 15.44 16.05 -13.97
CA GLY A 520 15.43 14.81 -13.17
C GLY A 520 15.13 13.56 -13.98
N GLU A 521 15.02 12.45 -13.25
CA GLU A 521 14.75 11.14 -13.82
C GLU A 521 13.85 10.30 -12.89
N VAL A 522 13.03 9.45 -13.51
CA VAL A 522 12.15 8.52 -12.83
C VAL A 522 12.48 7.12 -13.31
N LEU A 523 12.60 6.18 -12.38
CA LEU A 523 12.64 4.77 -12.68
C LEU A 523 11.56 4.07 -11.86
N THR A 524 10.69 3.36 -12.57
CA THR A 524 9.54 2.67 -12.00
C THR A 524 9.66 1.19 -12.31
N ALA A 525 9.64 0.35 -11.27
CA ALA A 525 9.60 -1.11 -11.42
C ALA A 525 8.22 -1.60 -11.88
N ALA A 526 7.16 -0.86 -11.52
CA ALA A 526 5.77 -1.12 -11.92
C ALA A 526 5.21 -2.47 -11.47
N THR A 527 5.55 -2.90 -10.25
CA THR A 527 4.89 -4.04 -9.61
C THR A 527 4.88 -3.88 -8.09
N CYS A 528 3.77 -4.27 -7.45
CA CYS A 528 3.66 -4.29 -5.99
C CYS A 528 4.65 -5.26 -5.34
N GLU A 529 5.05 -6.32 -6.03
CA GLU A 529 5.80 -7.44 -5.47
C GLU A 529 7.32 -7.36 -5.68
N TRP A 530 7.85 -6.23 -6.15
CA TRP A 530 9.31 -6.00 -6.30
C TRP A 530 10.07 -6.32 -5.01
N VAL A 531 9.50 -5.96 -3.87
CA VAL A 531 10.04 -6.21 -2.53
C VAL A 531 10.31 -7.68 -2.23
N MET A 532 9.66 -8.61 -2.92
CA MET A 532 9.87 -10.04 -2.72
C MET A 532 11.20 -10.51 -3.30
N GLY A 533 11.70 -9.88 -4.37
CA GLY A 533 13.05 -10.14 -4.85
C GLY A 533 14.10 -9.71 -3.81
N LEU A 534 13.85 -8.62 -3.08
CA LEU A 534 14.73 -8.16 -2.00
C LEU A 534 14.67 -9.09 -0.78
N LYS A 535 13.45 -9.42 -0.33
CA LYS A 535 13.21 -10.29 0.84
C LYS A 535 13.71 -11.73 0.63
N ARG A 536 13.45 -12.31 -0.54
CA ARG A 536 13.80 -13.71 -0.89
C ARG A 536 15.19 -13.85 -1.49
N GLY A 537 15.94 -12.75 -1.62
CA GLY A 537 17.35 -12.79 -2.01
C GLY A 537 17.60 -12.99 -3.51
N ASP A 538 16.71 -12.53 -4.40
CA ASP A 538 16.93 -12.59 -5.85
C ASP A 538 18.16 -11.72 -6.23
N PRO A 539 19.21 -12.30 -6.86
CA PRO A 539 20.43 -11.57 -7.16
C PRO A 539 20.21 -10.44 -8.15
N PHE A 540 19.32 -10.61 -9.14
CA PHE A 540 19.06 -9.63 -10.18
C PHE A 540 18.32 -8.41 -9.61
N THR A 541 17.19 -8.63 -8.94
CA THR A 541 16.38 -7.58 -8.31
C THR A 541 17.22 -6.76 -7.33
N GLN A 542 18.04 -7.41 -6.50
CA GLN A 542 18.92 -6.71 -5.58
C GLN A 542 19.99 -5.88 -6.31
N ARG A 543 20.63 -6.43 -7.35
CA ARG A 543 21.64 -5.69 -8.13
C ARG A 543 21.03 -4.50 -8.84
N ILE A 544 19.87 -4.67 -9.47
CA ILE A 544 19.13 -3.60 -10.14
C ILE A 544 18.76 -2.50 -9.13
N THR A 545 18.21 -2.88 -7.97
CA THR A 545 17.82 -1.93 -6.91
C THR A 545 19.04 -1.13 -6.42
N ARG A 546 20.19 -1.77 -6.19
CA ARG A 546 21.45 -1.08 -5.84
C ARG A 546 21.88 -0.11 -6.94
N ASN A 547 21.92 -0.55 -8.20
CA ASN A 547 22.30 0.32 -9.32
C ASN A 547 21.45 1.61 -9.36
N ILE A 548 20.15 1.49 -9.09
CA ILE A 548 19.20 2.61 -9.04
C ILE A 548 19.49 3.53 -7.87
N LEU A 549 19.56 2.99 -6.64
CA LEU A 549 19.79 3.80 -5.44
C LEU A 549 21.17 4.45 -5.45
N ASP A 550 22.21 3.75 -5.88
CA ASP A 550 23.57 4.28 -5.97
C ASP A 550 23.65 5.43 -6.98
N ARG A 551 23.05 5.25 -8.16
CA ARG A 551 22.97 6.34 -9.15
C ARG A 551 22.17 7.52 -8.61
N PHE A 552 21.02 7.27 -7.99
CA PHE A 552 20.11 8.34 -7.62
C PHE A 552 20.60 9.13 -6.39
N THR A 553 21.40 8.52 -5.53
CA THR A 553 22.05 9.18 -4.39
C THR A 553 23.44 9.75 -4.70
N ALA A 554 24.01 9.45 -5.87
CA ALA A 554 25.26 10.03 -6.32
C ALA A 554 25.11 11.54 -6.61
N PRO A 555 26.15 12.35 -6.31
CA PRO A 555 26.18 13.75 -6.71
C PRO A 555 25.96 13.88 -8.22
N ARG A 556 25.30 14.96 -8.63
CA ARG A 556 25.25 15.29 -10.06
C ARG A 556 26.66 15.62 -10.54
N SER A 557 27.09 15.00 -11.63
CA SER A 557 28.25 15.48 -12.39
C SER A 557 27.95 16.91 -12.83
N ALA A 558 28.84 17.83 -12.43
CA ALA A 558 28.71 19.27 -12.65
C ALA A 558 28.69 19.66 -14.13
#